data_AF-A0A3Q9V0K9-F1
#
_entry.id   AF-A0A3Q9V0K9-F1
#
_cell.length_a   1.000
_cell.length_b   1.000
_cell.length_c   1.000
_cell.angle_alpha   90.00
_cell.angle_beta   90.00
_cell.angle_gamma   90.00
#
_symmetry.space_group_name_H-M   'P 1'
#
loop_
_entity.id
_entity.type
_entity.pdbx_description
1 polymer ?
#
loop_
_entity_poly.entity_id
_entity_poly.type
_entity_poly.pdbx_seq_one_letter_code
_entity_poly.pdbx_strand_id
1 'polypeptide(L)'
;MALTQLNKQIEALRARAAEMSSGLRDTQNAIDQDPTLSDQGKEEQKQDYVNQTKGALADLRSQENALVKAKTQELERALDATVGDGGADIIAFRDAQDRADRLEEEDDAKRLLSQAIRVGDKSLAFAVFRAGLDKAWPGVRDIFLAEYPQAAETVADLKQLQQYSANGLERTLSYAWFS
;
A
#
# COMPACT_ATOMS: atom_id res chain seq x y z
N MET A 1 -8.28 7.59 -15.16
CA MET A 1 -7.20 7.57 -14.15
C MET A 1 -6.86 6.12 -13.84
N ALA A 2 -5.57 5.77 -13.74
CA ALA A 2 -5.13 4.38 -13.60
C ALA A 2 -5.59 3.71 -12.30
N LEU A 3 -5.91 4.49 -11.27
CA LEU A 3 -6.36 4.00 -9.97
C LEU A 3 -7.87 3.79 -9.83
N THR A 4 -8.70 4.25 -10.79
CA THR A 4 -10.17 4.17 -10.65
C THR A 4 -10.66 2.75 -10.40
N GLN A 5 -10.10 1.76 -11.10
CA GLN A 5 -10.50 0.37 -10.92
C GLN A 5 -10.01 -0.21 -9.59
N LEU A 6 -8.80 0.13 -9.15
CA LEU A 6 -8.27 -0.28 -7.86
C LEU A 6 -9.12 0.27 -6.71
N ASN A 7 -9.48 1.56 -6.77
CA ASN A 7 -10.28 2.21 -5.73
C ASN A 7 -11.62 1.51 -5.56
N LYS A 8 -12.31 1.16 -6.66
CA LYS A 8 -13.56 0.37 -6.62
C LYS A 8 -13.38 -1.00 -5.97
N GLN A 9 -12.27 -1.70 -6.24
CA GLN A 9 -11.98 -3.00 -5.64
C GLN A 9 -11.70 -2.87 -4.13
N ILE A 10 -10.92 -1.88 -3.73
CA ILE A 10 -10.64 -1.58 -2.32
C ILE A 10 -11.93 -1.22 -1.58
N GLU A 11 -12.77 -0.35 -2.15
CA GLU A 11 -14.07 0.02 -1.60
C GLU A 11 -14.99 -1.19 -1.42
N ALA A 12 -15.03 -2.09 -2.40
CA ALA A 12 -15.82 -3.32 -2.30
C ALA A 12 -15.33 -4.26 -1.18
N LEU A 13 -14.00 -4.41 -1.03
CA LEU A 13 -13.42 -5.20 0.07
C LEU A 13 -13.75 -4.60 1.44
N ARG A 14 -13.68 -3.25 1.56
CA ARG A 14 -14.02 -2.53 2.79
C ARG A 14 -15.50 -2.58 3.11
N ALA A 15 -16.37 -2.46 2.11
CA ALA A 15 -17.82 -2.63 2.28
C ALA A 15 -18.16 -4.02 2.79
N ARG A 16 -17.56 -5.07 2.22
CA ARG A 16 -17.72 -6.45 2.68
C ARG A 16 -17.23 -6.64 4.12
N ALA A 17 -16.11 -6.03 4.49
CA ALA A 17 -15.60 -6.06 5.87
C ALA A 17 -16.56 -5.37 6.86
N ALA A 18 -17.17 -4.25 6.45
CA ALA A 18 -18.17 -3.54 7.25
C ALA A 18 -19.44 -4.39 7.44
N GLU A 19 -19.94 -5.04 6.39
CA GLU A 19 -21.08 -5.95 6.45
C GLU A 19 -20.82 -7.15 7.37
N MET A 20 -19.63 -7.76 7.30
CA MET A 20 -19.26 -8.86 8.21
C MET A 20 -19.20 -8.39 9.67
N SER A 21 -18.68 -7.18 9.90
CA SER A 21 -18.59 -6.60 11.24
C SER A 21 -19.96 -6.24 11.82
N SER A 22 -20.91 -5.76 11.00
CA SER A 22 -22.28 -5.51 11.45
C SER A 22 -23.02 -6.83 11.72
N GLY A 23 -22.93 -7.78 10.80
CA GLY A 23 -23.58 -9.09 10.92
C GLY A 23 -23.11 -9.90 12.12
N LEU A 24 -21.89 -9.67 12.61
CA LEU A 24 -21.41 -10.28 13.85
C LEU A 24 -22.28 -9.94 15.05
N ARG A 25 -22.61 -8.65 15.26
CA ARG A 25 -23.41 -8.26 16.43
C ARG A 25 -24.80 -8.87 16.38
N ASP A 26 -25.40 -8.88 15.19
CA ASP A 26 -26.72 -9.46 14.99
C ASP A 26 -26.70 -10.97 15.25
N THR A 27 -25.65 -11.65 14.80
CA THR A 27 -25.46 -13.09 15.03
C THR A 27 -25.21 -13.40 16.50
N GLN A 28 -24.38 -12.61 17.20
CA GLN A 28 -24.16 -12.76 18.64
C GLN A 28 -25.46 -12.59 19.43
N ASN A 29 -26.24 -11.57 19.12
CA ASN A 29 -27.56 -11.35 19.73
C ASN A 29 -28.52 -12.51 19.45
N ALA A 30 -28.51 -13.07 18.23
CA ALA A 30 -29.33 -14.23 17.88
C ALA A 30 -28.93 -15.47 18.69
N ILE A 31 -27.62 -15.71 18.88
CA ILE A 31 -27.12 -16.81 19.72
C ILE A 31 -27.54 -16.60 21.19
N ASP A 32 -27.44 -15.38 21.70
CA ASP A 32 -27.85 -15.05 23.08
C ASP A 32 -29.35 -15.30 23.31
N GLN A 33 -30.17 -15.07 22.29
CA GLN A 33 -31.62 -15.27 22.32
C GLN A 33 -32.07 -16.71 22.03
N ASP A 34 -31.16 -17.60 21.63
CA ASP A 34 -31.51 -18.99 21.31
C ASP A 34 -31.86 -19.77 22.61
N PRO A 35 -33.10 -20.25 22.78
CA PRO A 35 -33.51 -20.99 23.97
C PRO A 35 -33.05 -22.46 23.95
N THR A 36 -32.53 -22.94 22.82
CA THR A 36 -32.10 -24.35 22.66
C THR A 36 -30.66 -24.58 23.10
N LEU A 37 -29.89 -23.51 23.30
CA LEU A 37 -28.50 -23.54 23.73
C LEU A 37 -28.37 -23.33 25.24
N SER A 38 -27.49 -24.10 25.88
CA SER A 38 -27.02 -23.80 27.22
C SER A 38 -26.11 -22.57 27.21
N ASP A 39 -25.88 -21.95 28.39
CA ASP A 39 -24.97 -20.81 28.50
C ASP A 39 -23.56 -21.14 27.97
N GLN A 40 -23.08 -22.36 28.23
CA GLN A 40 -21.81 -22.84 27.68
C GLN A 40 -21.87 -22.98 26.16
N GLY A 41 -22.94 -23.56 25.60
CA GLY A 41 -23.09 -23.71 24.15
C GLY A 41 -23.18 -22.37 23.42
N LYS A 42 -23.82 -21.36 24.04
CA LYS A 42 -23.86 -19.99 23.52
C LYS A 42 -22.47 -19.39 23.45
N GLU A 43 -21.66 -19.57 24.49
CA GLU A 43 -20.30 -19.03 24.52
C GLU A 43 -19.40 -19.70 23.48
N GLU A 44 -19.43 -21.03 23.39
CA GLU A 44 -18.69 -21.79 22.39
C GLU A 44 -19.06 -21.35 20.96
N GLN A 45 -20.36 -21.24 20.67
CA GLN A 45 -20.83 -20.84 19.34
C GLN A 45 -20.51 -19.38 19.00
N LYS A 46 -20.59 -18.46 19.98
CA LYS A 46 -20.15 -17.07 19.80
C LYS A 46 -18.65 -17.02 19.51
N GLN A 47 -17.85 -17.77 20.25
CA GLN A 47 -16.41 -17.79 20.08
C GLN A 47 -16.00 -18.37 18.71
N ASP A 48 -16.65 -19.44 18.26
CA ASP A 48 -16.44 -20.01 16.93
C ASP A 48 -16.77 -19.01 15.83
N TYR A 49 -17.92 -18.33 15.93
CA TYR A 49 -18.33 -17.34 14.94
C TYR A 49 -17.41 -16.11 14.93
N VAL A 50 -16.95 -15.66 16.10
CA VAL A 50 -15.94 -14.60 16.23
C VAL A 50 -14.64 -15.03 15.54
N ASN A 51 -14.15 -16.25 15.79
CA ASN A 51 -12.92 -16.76 15.19
C ASN A 51 -13.02 -16.85 13.67
N GLN A 52 -14.15 -17.33 13.14
CA GLN A 52 -14.42 -17.37 11.70
C GLN A 52 -14.44 -15.97 11.08
N THR A 53 -15.15 -15.04 11.72
CA THR A 53 -15.22 -13.63 11.26
C THR A 53 -13.85 -12.97 11.28
N LYS A 54 -13.05 -13.19 12.34
CA LYS A 54 -11.67 -12.71 12.42
C LYS A 54 -10.80 -13.24 11.27
N GLY A 55 -10.88 -14.54 10.97
CA GLY A 55 -10.15 -15.14 9.86
C GLY A 55 -10.52 -14.51 8.51
N ALA A 56 -11.81 -14.38 8.24
CA ALA A 56 -12.29 -13.78 6.99
C ALA A 56 -11.91 -12.30 6.84
N LEU A 57 -11.92 -11.52 7.93
CA LEU A 57 -11.46 -10.13 7.90
C LEU A 57 -9.95 -10.02 7.65
N ALA A 58 -9.16 -10.94 8.21
CA ALA A 58 -7.74 -11.02 7.93
C ALA A 58 -7.47 -11.33 6.44
N ASP A 59 -8.26 -12.22 5.84
CA ASP A 59 -8.18 -12.54 4.42
C ASP A 59 -8.53 -11.35 3.53
N LEU A 60 -9.60 -10.60 3.86
CA LEU A 60 -9.96 -9.37 3.13
C LEU A 60 -8.85 -8.32 3.22
N ARG A 61 -8.25 -8.16 4.40
CA ARG A 61 -7.10 -7.26 4.60
C ARG A 61 -5.88 -7.69 3.79
N SER A 62 -5.63 -9.00 3.70
CA SER A 62 -4.56 -9.58 2.89
C SER A 62 -4.79 -9.34 1.39
N GLN A 63 -6.03 -9.50 0.91
CA GLN A 63 -6.41 -9.20 -0.46
C GLN A 63 -6.22 -7.72 -0.81
N GLU A 64 -6.65 -6.79 0.07
CA GLU A 64 -6.42 -5.36 -0.11
C GLU A 64 -4.91 -5.05 -0.23
N ASN A 65 -4.08 -5.62 0.65
CA ASN A 65 -2.62 -5.49 0.57
C ASN A 65 -2.05 -6.00 -0.76
N ALA A 66 -2.52 -7.15 -1.21
CA ALA A 66 -2.05 -7.76 -2.46
C ALA A 66 -2.39 -6.87 -3.66
N LEU A 67 -3.61 -6.31 -3.70
CA LEU A 67 -4.03 -5.40 -4.77
C LEU A 67 -3.21 -4.10 -4.80
N VAL A 68 -3.01 -3.47 -3.64
CA VAL A 68 -2.18 -2.25 -3.54
C VAL A 68 -0.74 -2.54 -3.95
N LYS A 69 -0.16 -3.65 -3.48
CA LYS A 69 1.21 -4.05 -3.83
C LYS A 69 1.35 -4.34 -5.33
N ALA A 70 0.41 -5.08 -5.92
CA ALA A 70 0.43 -5.38 -7.34
C ALA A 70 0.35 -4.10 -8.19
N LYS A 71 -0.54 -3.17 -7.84
CA LYS A 71 -0.66 -1.90 -8.57
C LYS A 71 0.57 -1.01 -8.39
N THR A 72 1.18 -1.00 -7.20
CA THR A 72 2.44 -0.28 -6.95
C THR A 72 3.54 -0.81 -7.87
N GLN A 73 3.72 -2.12 -7.94
CA GLN A 73 4.71 -2.75 -8.82
C GLN A 73 4.44 -2.48 -10.31
N GLU A 74 3.17 -2.44 -10.71
CA GLU A 74 2.79 -2.08 -12.09
C GLU A 74 3.19 -0.64 -12.43
N LEU A 75 2.88 0.32 -11.55
CA LEU A 75 3.24 1.73 -11.74
C LEU A 75 4.75 1.97 -11.68
N GLU A 76 5.47 1.28 -10.78
CA GLU A 76 6.94 1.33 -10.73
C GLU A 76 7.55 0.87 -12.06
N ARG A 77 7.08 -0.26 -12.62
CA ARG A 77 7.54 -0.75 -13.92
C ARG A 77 7.18 0.19 -15.07
N ALA A 78 5.99 0.81 -15.03
CA ALA A 78 5.59 1.80 -16.03
C ALA A 78 6.47 3.05 -15.97
N LEU A 79 6.84 3.47 -14.76
CA LEU A 79 7.73 4.60 -14.54
C LEU A 79 9.16 4.28 -15.04
N ASP A 80 9.66 3.08 -14.73
CA ASP A 80 10.94 2.57 -15.25
C ASP A 80 10.96 2.54 -16.79
N ALA A 81 9.88 2.10 -17.43
CA ALA A 81 9.78 2.07 -18.90
C ALA A 81 9.71 3.48 -19.52
N THR A 82 9.18 4.45 -18.79
CA THR A 82 9.02 5.84 -19.25
C THR A 82 10.32 6.66 -19.10
N VAL A 83 11.12 6.35 -18.08
CA VAL A 83 12.32 7.11 -17.71
C VAL A 83 13.61 6.40 -18.13
N GLY A 84 13.63 5.07 -18.09
CA GLY A 84 14.80 4.21 -18.34
C GLY A 84 15.23 4.10 -19.81
N ASP A 85 16.44 3.60 -20.01
CA ASP A 85 16.86 2.97 -21.27
C ASP A 85 16.92 1.46 -20.99
N GLY A 86 16.29 0.65 -21.84
CA GLY A 86 15.99 -0.75 -21.55
C GLY A 86 17.24 -1.56 -21.21
N GLY A 87 17.30 -2.11 -20.00
CA GLY A 87 18.31 -3.12 -19.64
C GLY A 87 19.63 -2.59 -19.07
N ALA A 88 19.61 -1.53 -18.26
CA ALA A 88 20.73 -1.26 -17.35
C ALA A 88 21.01 -2.50 -16.49
N ASP A 89 22.29 -2.85 -16.36
CA ASP A 89 22.80 -4.03 -15.68
C ASP A 89 22.15 -4.19 -14.29
N ILE A 90 21.54 -5.35 -14.01
CA ILE A 90 20.84 -5.63 -12.74
C ILE A 90 21.74 -5.30 -11.53
N ILE A 91 23.05 -5.43 -11.71
CA ILE A 91 24.08 -5.10 -10.72
C ILE A 91 24.11 -3.58 -10.43
N ALA A 92 24.08 -2.73 -11.46
CA ALA A 92 24.07 -1.27 -11.30
C ALA A 92 22.78 -0.79 -10.63
N PHE A 93 21.65 -1.41 -10.96
CA PHE A 93 20.38 -1.12 -10.30
C PHE A 93 20.39 -1.50 -8.81
N ARG A 94 20.99 -2.64 -8.45
CA ARG A 94 21.14 -3.03 -7.05
C ARG A 94 22.06 -2.09 -6.27
N ASP A 95 23.21 -1.73 -6.83
CA ASP A 95 24.11 -0.75 -6.21
C ASP A 95 23.41 0.61 -5.99
N ALA A 96 22.65 1.06 -6.99
CA ALA A 96 21.85 2.27 -6.89
C ALA A 96 20.83 2.21 -5.74
N GLN A 97 20.13 1.07 -5.56
CA GLN A 97 19.21 0.85 -4.44
C GLN A 97 19.95 0.87 -3.10
N ASP A 98 21.01 0.08 -2.96
CA ASP A 98 21.80 0.00 -1.72
C ASP A 98 22.36 1.36 -1.31
N ARG A 99 22.68 2.22 -2.29
CA ARG A 99 23.12 3.61 -2.06
C ARG A 99 21.98 4.54 -1.67
N ALA A 100 20.82 4.42 -2.32
CA ALA A 100 19.65 5.24 -2.01
C ALA A 100 19.08 4.91 -0.62
N ASP A 101 19.07 3.65 -0.21
CA ASP A 101 18.55 3.20 1.08
C ASP A 101 19.34 3.76 2.28
N ARG A 102 20.63 4.07 2.07
CA ARG A 102 21.50 4.68 3.09
C ARG A 102 21.29 6.18 3.27
N LEU A 103 20.48 6.81 2.42
CA LEU A 103 20.18 8.23 2.58
C LEU A 103 19.27 8.42 3.79
N GLU A 104 19.67 9.25 4.73
CA GLU A 104 18.89 9.56 5.93
C GLU A 104 18.27 10.97 5.88
N GLU A 105 18.88 11.86 5.09
CA GLU A 105 18.51 13.27 5.01
C GLU A 105 18.05 13.65 3.59
N GLU A 106 17.01 14.48 3.53
CA GLU A 106 16.42 14.92 2.26
C GLU A 106 17.40 15.72 1.40
N ASP A 107 18.23 16.59 1.99
CA ASP A 107 19.18 17.39 1.22
C ASP A 107 20.29 16.56 0.59
N ASP A 108 20.70 15.46 1.22
CA ASP A 108 21.64 14.50 0.65
C ASP A 108 21.04 13.79 -0.56
N ALA A 109 19.78 13.37 -0.42
CA ALA A 109 19.04 12.76 -1.51
C ALA A 109 18.84 13.70 -2.69
N LYS A 110 18.47 14.96 -2.44
CA LYS A 110 18.34 15.98 -3.49
C LYS A 110 19.66 16.19 -4.24
N ARG A 111 20.77 16.31 -3.52
CA ARG A 111 22.10 16.46 -4.13
C ARG A 111 22.46 15.25 -4.98
N LEU A 112 22.26 14.03 -4.47
CA LEU A 112 22.57 12.81 -5.19
C LEU A 112 21.69 12.63 -6.43
N LEU A 113 20.40 12.95 -6.31
CA LEU A 113 19.46 12.93 -7.43
C LEU A 113 19.87 13.90 -8.54
N SER A 114 20.12 15.17 -8.19
CA SER A 114 20.55 16.17 -9.19
C SER A 114 21.86 15.77 -9.86
N GLN A 115 22.80 15.18 -9.12
CA GLN A 115 24.03 14.66 -9.69
C GLN A 115 23.76 13.50 -10.66
N ALA A 116 22.93 12.53 -10.27
CA ALA A 116 22.56 11.38 -11.09
C ALA A 116 21.90 11.82 -12.41
N ILE A 117 20.93 12.75 -12.34
CA ILE A 117 20.30 13.36 -13.51
C ILE A 117 21.36 14.00 -14.43
N ARG A 118 22.25 14.82 -13.87
CA ARG A 118 23.27 15.55 -14.66
C ARG A 118 24.24 14.62 -15.40
N VAL A 119 24.56 13.46 -14.84
CA VAL A 119 25.47 12.48 -15.48
C VAL A 119 24.73 11.42 -16.29
N GLY A 120 23.39 11.49 -16.36
CA GLY A 120 22.56 10.52 -17.08
C GLY A 120 22.43 9.16 -16.39
N ASP A 121 22.75 9.05 -15.10
CA ASP A 121 22.58 7.83 -14.31
C ASP A 121 21.11 7.66 -13.89
N LYS A 122 20.32 7.14 -14.82
CA LYS A 122 18.87 6.92 -14.64
C LYS A 122 18.58 5.91 -13.51
N SER A 123 19.41 4.87 -13.37
CA SER A 123 19.23 3.86 -12.33
C SER A 123 19.38 4.45 -10.93
N LEU A 124 20.42 5.27 -10.72
CA LEU A 124 20.61 5.98 -9.46
C LEU A 124 19.56 7.06 -9.23
N ALA A 125 19.21 7.84 -10.26
CA ALA A 125 18.18 8.86 -10.14
C ALA A 125 16.83 8.26 -9.70
N PHE A 126 16.46 7.12 -10.28
CA PHE A 126 15.24 6.41 -9.92
C PHE A 126 15.30 5.81 -8.51
N ALA A 127 16.41 5.18 -8.13
CA ALA A 127 16.56 4.62 -6.79
C ALA A 127 16.45 5.70 -5.71
N VAL A 128 17.09 6.86 -5.92
CA VAL A 128 17.00 8.00 -5.00
C VAL A 128 15.59 8.58 -4.95
N PHE A 129 14.92 8.68 -6.11
CA PHE A 129 13.53 9.11 -6.19
C PHE A 129 12.61 8.19 -5.39
N ARG A 130 12.75 6.86 -5.56
CA ARG A 130 11.97 5.86 -4.81
C ARG A 130 12.18 5.98 -3.30
N ALA A 131 13.43 6.06 -2.86
CA ALA A 131 13.75 6.29 -1.45
C ALA A 131 13.12 7.61 -0.94
N GLY A 132 13.11 8.65 -1.77
CA GLY A 132 12.44 9.92 -1.46
C GLY A 132 10.93 9.81 -1.35
N LEU A 133 10.27 9.00 -2.18
CA LEU A 133 8.85 8.71 -2.03
C LEU A 133 8.57 7.98 -0.70
N ASP A 134 9.33 6.93 -0.40
CA ASP A 134 9.13 6.12 0.82
C ASP A 134 9.37 6.92 2.10
N LYS A 135 10.30 7.87 2.08
CA LYS A 135 10.61 8.78 3.19
C LYS A 135 9.81 10.10 3.15
N ALA A 136 8.88 10.23 2.21
CA ALA A 136 8.03 11.41 2.01
C ALA A 136 8.80 12.73 1.83
N TRP A 137 9.94 12.70 1.14
CA TRP A 137 10.78 13.87 0.84
C TRP A 137 10.27 14.65 -0.39
N PRO A 138 9.56 15.79 -0.20
CA PRO A 138 8.92 16.49 -1.31
C PRO A 138 9.92 17.09 -2.30
N GLY A 139 11.07 17.57 -1.85
CA GLY A 139 12.08 18.20 -2.70
C GLY A 139 12.75 17.22 -3.66
N VAL A 140 12.91 15.95 -3.26
CA VAL A 140 13.40 14.89 -4.16
C VAL A 140 12.40 14.65 -5.30
N ARG A 141 11.11 14.56 -4.96
CA ARG A 141 10.03 14.42 -5.95
C ARG A 141 10.00 15.61 -6.92
N ASP A 142 10.08 16.83 -6.40
CA ASP A 142 9.95 18.03 -7.22
C ASP A 142 11.13 18.17 -8.20
N ILE A 143 12.35 17.81 -7.78
CA ILE A 143 13.53 17.74 -8.67
C ILE A 143 13.31 16.68 -9.75
N PHE A 144 12.83 15.49 -9.39
CA PHE A 144 12.59 14.42 -10.36
C PHE A 144 11.54 14.79 -11.40
N LEU A 145 10.43 15.41 -10.97
CA LEU A 145 9.34 15.83 -11.87
C LEU A 145 9.70 17.03 -12.75
N ALA A 146 10.64 17.87 -12.32
CA ALA A 146 11.16 18.95 -13.16
C ALA A 146 11.90 18.40 -14.39
N GLU A 147 12.62 17.28 -14.23
CA GLU A 147 13.33 16.60 -15.31
C GLU A 147 12.42 15.67 -16.13
N TYR A 148 11.49 14.98 -15.48
CA TYR A 148 10.59 13.99 -16.08
C TYR A 148 9.11 14.37 -15.93
N PRO A 149 8.64 15.46 -16.57
CA PRO A 149 7.25 15.92 -16.42
C PRO A 149 6.22 14.90 -16.91
N GLN A 150 6.58 14.03 -17.87
CA GLN A 150 5.73 12.93 -18.36
C GLN A 150 5.42 11.88 -17.29
N ALA A 151 6.25 11.79 -16.25
CA ALA A 151 6.04 10.87 -15.13
C ALA A 151 5.03 11.39 -14.09
N ALA A 152 4.57 12.64 -14.20
CA ALA A 152 3.79 13.31 -13.17
C ALA A 152 2.53 12.54 -12.76
N GLU A 153 1.79 11.99 -13.73
CA GLU A 153 0.59 11.18 -13.43
C GLU A 153 0.94 9.90 -12.66
N THR A 154 1.94 9.15 -13.11
CA THR A 154 2.39 7.92 -12.45
C THR A 154 2.92 8.18 -11.04
N VAL A 155 3.65 9.28 -10.84
CA VAL A 155 4.15 9.69 -9.52
C VAL A 155 3.02 10.11 -8.60
N ALA A 156 2.00 10.82 -9.11
CA ALA A 156 0.81 11.16 -8.34
C ALA A 156 0.05 9.90 -7.90
N ASP A 157 -0.13 8.93 -8.81
CA ASP A 157 -0.78 7.66 -8.53
C ASP A 157 0.02 6.84 -7.48
N LEU A 158 1.34 6.75 -7.60
CA LEU A 158 2.20 6.08 -6.59
C LEU A 158 2.06 6.70 -5.21
N LYS A 159 2.05 8.03 -5.12
CA LYS A 159 1.83 8.75 -3.85
C LYS A 159 0.45 8.42 -3.27
N GLN A 160 -0.59 8.36 -4.09
CA GLN A 160 -1.92 7.97 -3.63
C GLN A 160 -1.94 6.52 -3.10
N LEU A 161 -1.20 5.59 -3.71
CA LEU A 161 -1.04 4.22 -3.20
C LEU A 161 -0.31 4.16 -1.86
N GLN A 162 0.74 4.97 -1.67
CA GLN A 162 1.42 5.08 -0.38
C GLN A 162 0.49 5.63 0.71
N GLN A 163 -0.45 6.52 0.37
CA GLN A 163 -1.45 6.98 1.33
C GLN A 163 -2.44 5.87 1.71
N TYR A 164 -2.79 4.96 0.80
CA TYR A 164 -3.62 3.79 1.16
C TYR A 164 -2.93 2.84 2.14
N SER A 165 -1.60 2.67 2.04
CA SER A 165 -0.85 1.87 3.01
C SER A 165 -0.61 2.61 4.33
N ALA A 166 -0.37 3.93 4.28
CA ALA A 166 -0.09 4.78 5.43
C ALA A 166 -1.32 5.20 6.24
N ASN A 167 -2.52 5.27 5.63
CA ASN A 167 -3.80 5.48 6.31
C ASN A 167 -4.26 4.24 7.08
N GLY A 168 -3.31 3.63 7.79
CA GLY A 168 -3.48 2.49 8.64
C GLY A 168 -4.55 2.72 9.70
N LEU A 169 -4.90 3.95 10.08
CA LEU A 169 -5.97 4.22 11.06
C LEU A 169 -7.38 3.93 10.52
N GLU A 170 -7.78 4.44 9.35
CA GLU A 170 -9.07 4.08 8.73
C GLU A 170 -9.14 2.58 8.44
N ARG A 171 -8.03 2.04 7.94
CA ARG A 171 -7.89 0.63 7.64
C ARG A 171 -7.97 -0.22 8.91
N THR A 172 -7.33 0.22 9.99
CA THR A 172 -7.45 -0.40 11.30
C THR A 172 -8.90 -0.30 11.74
N LEU A 173 -9.57 0.85 11.70
CA LEU A 173 -10.98 0.96 12.06
C LEU A 173 -11.92 0.03 11.26
N SER A 174 -11.69 -0.18 9.96
CA SER A 174 -12.44 -1.15 9.15
C SER A 174 -12.23 -2.62 9.59
N TYR A 175 -11.10 -2.93 10.23
CA TYR A 175 -10.70 -4.29 10.61
C TYR A 175 -10.46 -4.48 12.13
N ALA A 176 -10.62 -3.46 12.96
CA ALA A 176 -10.14 -3.38 14.35
C ALA A 176 -11.19 -3.67 15.41
N TRP A 177 -12.41 -4.08 15.04
CA TRP A 177 -13.40 -4.50 16.03
C TRP A 177 -13.01 -5.77 16.83
N PHE A 178 -11.75 -6.21 16.77
CA PHE A 178 -11.27 -7.51 17.23
C PHE A 178 -9.89 -7.54 17.92
N SER A 179 -9.25 -6.38 18.16
CA SER A 179 -8.03 -6.30 18.98
C SER A 179 -8.35 -6.31 20.46
#